data_AF-A0AA39SVD3-F1
#
_entry.id   AF-A0AA39SVD3-F1
#
_cell.length_a   1.000
_cell.length_b   1.000
_cell.length_c   1.000
_cell.angle_alpha   90.00
_cell.angle_beta   90.00
_cell.angle_gamma   90.00
#
_symmetry.space_group_name_H-M   'P 1'
#
loop_
_entity.id
_entity.type
_entity.pdbx_description
1 polymer ?
#
loop_
_entity_poly.entity_id
_entity_poly.type
_entity_poly.pdbx_seq_one_letter_code
_entity_poly.pdbx_strand_id
1 'polypeptide(L)'
;MASSSSSKHPYPATINVAKFISLKLTSTNYLLWAQVLALIESQDLLGFITGKVPEPEAEIDNKEGKVPNPDQAAWKWTDRLVKAWITATMSEEALGTVVGLTNSFEVWTALTNAYSQDSQAREFELNLKLQEKKKESTSLIDYIRELKSTCDQLNAIGRPVRDQNKVFGF
;
A
#
# COMPACT_ATOMS: atom_id res chain seq x y z
N MET A 1 16.15 6.47 38.04
CA MET A 1 14.86 6.76 37.39
C MET A 1 15.18 7.18 35.97
N ALA A 2 14.93 6.33 34.98
CA ALA A 2 15.14 6.68 33.58
C ALA A 2 13.89 7.42 33.09
N SER A 3 14.00 8.73 32.94
CA SER A 3 12.97 9.53 32.28
C SER A 3 12.88 9.08 30.83
N SER A 4 11.90 8.26 30.48
CA SER A 4 11.62 7.96 29.08
C SER A 4 11.14 9.26 28.44
N SER A 5 12.03 9.92 27.68
CA SER A 5 11.63 10.96 26.75
C SER A 5 10.66 10.33 25.76
N SER A 6 9.36 10.55 25.95
CA SER A 6 8.34 10.08 25.02
C SER A 6 8.56 10.85 23.72
N SER A 7 9.18 10.21 22.73
CA SER A 7 9.33 10.81 21.42
C SER A 7 7.93 11.08 20.85
N LYS A 8 7.73 12.27 20.30
CA LYS A 8 6.44 12.72 19.74
C LYS A 8 5.94 11.81 18.62
N HIS A 9 6.86 11.11 17.96
CA HIS A 9 6.58 10.12 16.93
C HIS A 9 7.02 8.72 17.40
N PRO A 10 6.19 7.69 17.16
CA PRO A 10 6.57 6.31 17.47
C PRO A 10 7.67 5.84 16.50
N TYR A 11 8.65 5.10 17.04
CA TYR A 11 9.75 4.49 16.27
C TYR A 11 9.87 2.99 16.61
N PRO A 12 9.01 2.14 16.04
CA PRO A 12 9.00 0.71 16.31
C PRO A 12 10.12 -0.03 15.56
N ALA A 13 11.37 0.17 15.98
CA ALA A 13 12.57 -0.41 15.34
C ALA A 13 12.62 -1.95 15.34
N THR A 14 11.84 -2.60 16.21
CA THR A 14 11.84 -4.06 16.40
C THR A 14 10.95 -4.82 15.42
N ILE A 15 10.13 -4.11 14.63
CA ILE A 15 9.22 -4.73 13.66
C ILE A 15 9.99 -5.13 12.41
N ASN A 16 10.01 -6.43 12.13
CA ASN A 16 10.49 -6.96 10.86
C ASN A 16 9.33 -7.12 9.88
N VAL A 17 9.19 -6.18 8.96
CA VAL A 17 8.10 -6.16 7.97
C VAL A 17 8.05 -7.40 7.10
N ALA A 18 9.21 -8.00 6.78
CA ALA A 18 9.25 -9.22 5.97
C ALA A 18 8.55 -10.41 6.66
N LYS A 19 8.36 -10.36 7.99
CA LYS A 19 7.57 -11.36 8.73
C LYS A 19 6.06 -11.14 8.62
N PHE A 20 5.62 -9.91 8.38
CA PHE A 20 4.21 -9.54 8.27
C PHE A 20 3.72 -9.58 6.82
N ILE A 21 4.62 -9.30 5.87
CA ILE A 21 4.28 -9.16 4.47
C ILE A 21 5.32 -9.95 3.66
N SER A 22 4.92 -11.16 3.26
CA SER A 22 5.73 -12.01 2.38
C SER A 22 5.54 -11.66 0.90
N LEU A 23 4.50 -10.90 0.56
CA LEU A 23 4.16 -10.54 -0.81
C LEU A 23 4.93 -9.30 -1.25
N LYS A 24 5.69 -9.41 -2.34
CA LYS A 24 6.34 -8.28 -2.99
C LYS A 24 5.39 -7.59 -3.95
N LEU A 25 5.31 -6.26 -3.93
CA LEU A 25 4.56 -5.48 -4.91
C LEU A 25 5.09 -5.74 -6.32
N THR A 26 4.18 -6.05 -7.24
CA THR A 26 4.39 -6.17 -8.68
C THR A 26 3.27 -5.43 -9.41
N SER A 27 3.38 -5.30 -10.73
CA SER A 27 2.38 -4.67 -11.59
C SER A 27 1.00 -5.35 -11.64
N THR A 28 0.83 -6.49 -10.96
CA THR A 28 -0.41 -7.29 -11.02
C THR A 28 -1.06 -7.55 -9.67
N ASN A 29 -0.41 -7.20 -8.56
CA ASN A 29 -0.87 -7.60 -7.23
C ASN A 29 -1.08 -6.43 -6.27
N TYR A 30 -1.21 -5.20 -6.77
CA TYR A 30 -1.35 -3.99 -5.96
C TYR A 30 -2.43 -4.12 -4.87
N LEU A 31 -3.62 -4.64 -5.21
CA LEU A 31 -4.71 -4.85 -4.25
C LEU A 31 -4.34 -5.83 -3.11
N LEU A 32 -3.59 -6.88 -3.42
CA LEU A 32 -3.13 -7.84 -2.41
C LEU A 32 -1.99 -7.25 -1.58
N TRP A 33 -1.08 -6.51 -2.22
CA TRP A 33 0.02 -5.82 -1.55
C TRP A 33 -0.46 -4.70 -0.61
N ALA A 34 -1.61 -4.08 -0.89
CA ALA A 34 -2.20 -3.03 -0.05
C ALA A 34 -2.45 -3.46 1.42
N GLN A 35 -2.36 -4.76 1.74
CA GLN A 35 -2.29 -5.27 3.11
C GLN A 35 -1.18 -4.62 3.96
N VAL A 36 -0.15 -4.04 3.34
CA VAL A 36 0.86 -3.21 4.02
C VAL A 36 0.26 -2.07 4.85
N LEU A 37 -0.91 -1.56 4.43
CA LEU A 37 -1.65 -0.54 5.15
C LEU A 37 -2.04 -0.99 6.55
N ALA A 38 -2.46 -2.24 6.73
CA ALA A 38 -2.88 -2.76 8.03
C ALA A 38 -1.71 -2.76 9.04
N LEU A 39 -0.49 -3.07 8.57
CA LEU A 39 0.70 -2.99 9.42
C LEU A 39 0.99 -1.54 9.82
N ILE A 40 0.99 -0.61 8.86
CA ILE A 40 1.25 0.81 9.10
C ILE A 40 0.19 1.42 10.05
N GLU A 41 -1.08 1.06 9.84
CA GLU A 41 -2.20 1.49 10.67
C GLU A 41 -2.12 0.95 12.10
N SER A 42 -1.69 -0.30 12.28
CA SER A 42 -1.49 -0.89 13.62
C SER A 42 -0.47 -0.15 14.49
N GLN A 43 0.39 0.68 13.88
CA GLN A 43 1.44 1.44 14.53
C GLN A 43 1.13 2.95 14.60
N ASP A 44 -0.08 3.35 14.20
CA ASP A 44 -0.50 4.76 14.10
C ASP A 44 0.39 5.61 13.18
N LEU A 45 0.95 4.97 12.15
CA LEU A 45 1.88 5.60 11.20
C LEU A 45 1.22 6.03 9.88
N LEU A 46 -0.10 5.84 9.76
CA LEU A 46 -0.86 6.14 8.54
C LEU A 46 -0.76 7.63 8.16
N GLY A 47 -0.54 8.51 9.14
CA GLY A 47 -0.38 9.94 8.93
C GLY A 47 0.84 10.32 8.07
N PHE A 48 1.90 9.51 8.07
CA PHE A 48 3.12 9.75 7.30
C PHE A 48 2.90 9.49 5.81
N ILE A 49 2.17 8.43 5.45
CA ILE A 49 1.89 8.09 4.05
C ILE A 49 0.73 8.89 3.44
N THR A 50 -0.14 9.47 4.29
CA THR A 50 -1.27 10.31 3.86
C THR A 50 -0.96 11.81 3.86
N GLY A 51 0.20 12.21 4.40
CA GLY A 51 0.59 13.61 4.54
C GLY A 51 -0.14 14.35 5.66
N LYS A 52 -0.94 13.66 6.48
CA LYS A 52 -1.61 14.25 7.67
C LYS A 52 -0.63 14.62 8.78
N VAL A 53 0.56 14.01 8.79
CA VAL A 53 1.66 14.34 9.71
C VAL A 53 2.78 14.97 8.87
N PRO A 54 2.71 16.28 8.58
CA PRO A 54 3.71 16.97 7.76
C PRO A 54 5.06 17.04 8.47
N GLU A 55 6.13 17.21 7.69
CA GLU A 55 7.47 17.45 8.24
C GLU A 55 7.46 18.72 9.11
N PRO A 56 7.90 18.64 10.38
CA PRO A 56 8.03 19.81 11.23
C PRO A 56 9.06 20.81 10.67
N GLU A 57 8.85 22.10 10.93
CA GLU A 57 9.81 23.13 10.57
C GLU A 57 11.20 22.81 11.15
N ALA A 58 12.25 23.08 10.36
CA ALA A 58 13.62 22.77 10.75
C ALA A 58 14.12 23.59 11.95
N GLU A 59 13.57 24.79 12.12
CA GLU A 59 13.91 25.71 13.19
C GLU A 59 12.63 26.22 13.84
N ILE A 60 12.68 26.42 15.16
CA ILE A 60 11.60 27.03 15.95
C ILE A 60 12.12 28.30 16.62
N ASP A 61 11.25 29.29 16.81
CA ASP A 61 11.60 30.50 17.54
C ASP A 61 11.71 30.21 19.04
N ASN A 62 12.87 30.52 19.62
CA ASN A 62 13.10 30.54 21.06
C ASN A 62 13.39 31.98 21.51
N LYS A 63 13.36 32.23 22.83
CA LYS A 63 13.59 33.55 23.45
C LYS A 63 14.93 34.20 23.06
N GLU A 64 15.88 33.43 22.52
CA GLU A 64 17.23 33.85 22.12
C GLU A 64 17.47 33.79 20.60
N GLY A 65 16.46 33.44 19.79
CA GLY A 65 16.55 33.31 18.33
C GLY A 65 16.05 31.95 17.82
N LYS A 66 16.31 31.67 16.54
CA LYS A 66 15.94 30.40 15.90
C LYS A 66 16.81 29.25 16.39
N VAL A 67 16.20 28.18 16.87
CA VAL A 67 16.89 26.97 17.31
C VAL A 67 16.42 25.75 16.52
N PRO A 68 17.27 24.74 16.29
CA PRO A 68 16.87 23.51 15.60
C PRO A 68 15.71 22.81 16.29
N ASN A 69 14.75 22.34 15.50
CA ASN A 69 13.58 21.66 16.03
C ASN A 69 13.90 20.18 16.36
N PRO A 70 13.90 19.77 17.64
CA PRO A 70 14.13 18.38 18.00
C PRO A 70 13.06 17.42 17.46
N ASP A 71 11.83 17.91 17.21
CA ASP A 71 10.75 17.10 16.65
C ASP A 71 11.02 16.72 15.19
N GLN A 72 11.80 17.52 14.44
CA GLN A 72 12.13 17.22 13.05
C GLN A 72 12.97 15.94 12.94
N ALA A 73 13.93 15.74 13.85
CA ALA A 73 14.76 14.54 13.86
C ALA A 73 13.93 13.28 14.16
N ALA A 74 13.05 13.36 15.15
CA ALA A 74 12.14 12.26 15.50
C ALA A 74 11.18 11.93 14.35
N TRP A 75 10.60 12.96 13.71
CA TRP A 75 9.76 12.77 12.52
C TRP A 75 10.51 12.09 11.39
N LYS A 76 11.74 12.55 11.10
CA LYS A 76 12.59 11.96 10.05
C LYS A 76 12.89 10.50 10.32
N TRP A 77 13.19 10.10 11.56
CA TRP A 77 13.45 8.69 11.85
C TRP A 77 12.23 7.81 11.59
N THR A 78 11.05 8.27 11.99
CA THR A 78 9.80 7.55 11.74
C THR A 78 9.45 7.51 10.24
N ASP A 79 9.55 8.62 9.53
CA ASP A 79 9.31 8.66 8.07
C ASP A 79 10.25 7.71 7.32
N ARG A 80 11.54 7.70 7.67
CA ARG A 80 12.54 6.81 7.07
C ARG A 80 12.24 5.35 7.36
N LEU A 81 11.75 5.03 8.56
CA LEU A 81 11.32 3.68 8.91
C LEU A 81 10.12 3.24 8.06
N VAL A 82 9.09 4.09 7.93
CA VAL A 82 7.90 3.79 7.10
C VAL A 82 8.30 3.61 5.63
N LYS A 83 9.19 4.46 5.11
CA LYS A 83 9.74 4.29 3.76
C LYS A 83 10.50 2.96 3.63
N ALA A 84 11.34 2.61 4.60
CA ALA A 84 12.07 1.34 4.60
C ALA A 84 11.10 0.14 4.61
N TRP A 85 9.99 0.23 5.34
CA TRP A 85 8.95 -0.79 5.36
C TRP A 85 8.30 -0.98 4.00
N ILE A 86 7.88 0.12 3.36
CA ILE A 86 7.26 0.08 2.04
C ILE A 86 8.24 -0.51 1.02
N THR A 87 9.45 0.04 0.93
CA THR A 87 10.48 -0.42 -0.02
C THR A 87 10.91 -1.89 0.20
N ALA A 88 10.96 -2.35 1.45
CA ALA A 88 11.25 -3.75 1.76
C ALA A 88 10.18 -4.72 1.24
N THR A 89 8.97 -4.24 0.94
CA THR A 89 7.87 -5.05 0.40
C THR A 89 7.71 -4.91 -1.11
N MET A 90 8.69 -4.33 -1.82
CA MET A 90 8.61 -4.11 -3.26
C MET A 90 9.49 -5.09 -4.05
N SER A 91 9.09 -5.38 -5.29
CA SER A 91 9.96 -6.02 -6.29
C SER A 91 10.99 -5.02 -6.84
N GLU A 92 12.02 -5.52 -7.52
CA GLU A 92 13.02 -4.68 -8.19
C GLU A 92 12.39 -3.77 -9.26
N GLU A 93 11.42 -4.28 -10.01
CA GLU A 93 10.65 -3.50 -11.00
C GLU A 93 9.94 -2.31 -10.34
N ALA A 94 9.25 -2.54 -9.23
CA ALA A 94 8.52 -1.50 -8.52
C ALA A 94 9.44 -0.49 -7.82
N LEU A 95 10.63 -0.92 -7.40
CA LEU A 95 11.63 -0.02 -6.84
C LEU A 95 12.04 1.07 -7.83
N GLY A 96 12.06 0.76 -9.13
CA GLY A 96 12.31 1.72 -10.20
C GLY A 96 11.41 2.96 -10.16
N THR A 97 10.15 2.80 -9.76
CA THR A 97 9.15 3.89 -9.69
C THR A 97 9.42 4.88 -8.55
N VAL A 98 10.16 4.46 -7.51
CA VAL A 98 10.33 5.24 -6.27
C VAL A 98 11.77 5.68 -6.03
N VAL A 99 12.68 5.40 -6.97
CA VAL A 99 14.07 5.86 -6.90
C VAL A 99 14.11 7.40 -6.83
N GLY A 100 14.92 7.93 -5.91
CA GLY A 100 15.09 9.37 -5.74
C GLY A 100 14.04 10.06 -4.88
N LEU A 101 12.90 9.41 -4.59
CA LEU A 101 11.88 9.98 -3.71
C LEU A 101 12.38 10.04 -2.26
N THR A 102 12.06 11.11 -1.56
CA THR A 102 12.73 11.45 -0.30
C THR A 102 11.94 11.03 0.92
N ASN A 103 10.62 11.21 0.93
CA ASN A 103 9.76 10.91 2.07
C ASN A 103 8.79 9.74 1.78
N SER A 104 8.20 9.17 2.82
CA SER A 104 7.26 8.05 2.69
C SER A 104 5.96 8.43 1.97
N PHE A 105 5.52 9.68 2.10
CA PHE A 105 4.36 10.23 1.40
C PHE A 105 4.52 10.22 -0.13
N GLU A 106 5.65 10.72 -0.63
CA GLU A 106 6.02 10.72 -2.06
C GLU A 106 6.04 9.30 -2.60
N VAL A 107 6.71 8.39 -1.88
CA VAL A 107 6.79 6.97 -2.25
C VAL A 107 5.38 6.36 -2.34
N TRP A 108 4.55 6.57 -1.31
CA TRP A 108 3.20 6.04 -1.28
C TRP A 108 2.32 6.58 -2.41
N THR A 109 2.42 7.89 -2.67
CA THR A 109 1.67 8.57 -3.72
C THR A 109 2.08 8.08 -5.10
N ALA A 110 3.39 7.96 -5.37
CA ALA A 110 3.91 7.46 -6.64
C ALA A 110 3.44 6.02 -6.92
N LEU A 111 3.50 5.15 -5.90
CA LEU A 111 3.03 3.76 -6.02
C LEU A 111 1.53 3.68 -6.24
N THR A 112 0.76 4.48 -5.51
CA THR A 112 -0.70 4.52 -5.70
C THR A 112 -1.03 5.00 -7.11
N ASN A 113 -0.39 6.05 -7.61
CA ASN A 113 -0.65 6.54 -8.96
C ASN A 113 -0.26 5.52 -10.04
N ALA A 114 0.92 4.91 -9.93
CA ALA A 114 1.42 3.96 -10.92
C ALA A 114 0.61 2.65 -10.94
N TYR A 115 0.30 2.09 -9.76
CA TYR A 115 -0.24 0.74 -9.68
C TYR A 115 -1.75 0.67 -9.43
N SER A 116 -2.40 1.72 -8.93
CA SER A 116 -3.86 1.71 -8.74
C SER A 116 -4.64 1.89 -10.05
N GLN A 117 -4.13 2.71 -10.98
CA GLN A 117 -4.75 2.91 -12.30
C GLN A 117 -4.49 1.72 -13.22
N ASP A 118 -3.25 1.24 -13.26
CA ASP A 118 -2.90 0.02 -14.00
C ASP A 118 -3.71 -1.18 -13.48
N SER A 119 -3.95 -1.29 -12.18
CA SER A 119 -4.81 -2.35 -11.63
C SER A 119 -6.25 -2.27 -12.14
N GLN A 120 -6.86 -1.08 -12.24
CA GLN A 120 -8.25 -0.92 -12.71
C GLN A 120 -8.38 -1.08 -14.24
N ALA A 121 -7.45 -0.51 -15.01
CA ALA A 121 -7.42 -0.67 -16.46
C ALA A 121 -7.11 -2.12 -16.86
N ARG A 122 -6.22 -2.79 -16.13
CA ARG A 122 -5.92 -4.22 -16.31
C ARG A 122 -7.04 -5.11 -15.78
N GLU A 123 -7.75 -4.75 -14.72
CA GLU A 123 -8.99 -5.43 -14.30
C GLU A 123 -10.04 -5.37 -15.42
N PHE A 124 -10.18 -4.21 -16.07
CA PHE A 124 -11.05 -4.07 -17.23
C PHE A 124 -10.58 -4.93 -18.43
N GLU A 125 -9.27 -4.92 -18.73
CA GLU A 125 -8.67 -5.75 -19.78
C GLU A 125 -8.83 -7.25 -19.50
N LEU A 126 -8.65 -7.68 -18.25
CA LEU A 126 -8.86 -9.06 -17.81
C LEU A 126 -10.33 -9.45 -17.90
N ASN A 127 -11.26 -8.57 -17.51
CA ASN A 127 -12.69 -8.78 -17.70
C ASN A 127 -13.05 -8.92 -19.19
N LEU A 128 -12.45 -8.10 -20.06
CA LEU A 128 -12.65 -8.18 -21.51
C LEU A 128 -12.11 -9.51 -22.06
N LYS A 129 -10.88 -9.90 -21.70
CA LYS A 129 -10.29 -11.19 -22.09
C LYS A 129 -11.10 -12.39 -21.58
N LEU A 130 -11.68 -12.28 -20.39
CA LEU A 130 -12.54 -13.32 -19.82
C LEU A 130 -13.87 -13.41 -20.58
N GLN A 131 -14.43 -12.28 -21.01
CA GLN A 131 -15.60 -12.25 -21.90
C GLN A 131 -15.29 -12.81 -23.31
N GLU A 132 -14.10 -12.54 -23.84
CA GLU A 132 -13.65 -13.08 -25.13
C GLU A 132 -13.35 -14.59 -25.04
N LYS A 133 -12.65 -15.05 -23.99
CA LYS A 133 -12.35 -16.48 -23.75
C LYS A 133 -13.55 -17.31 -23.30
N LYS A 134 -14.60 -16.68 -22.77
CA LYS A 134 -15.92 -17.32 -22.57
C LYS A 134 -16.48 -17.85 -23.91
N LYS A 135 -15.98 -17.37 -25.05
CA LYS A 135 -16.33 -17.85 -26.39
C LYS A 135 -15.50 -19.08 -26.85
N GLU A 136 -14.40 -19.44 -26.15
CA GLU A 136 -13.42 -20.45 -26.60
C GLU A 136 -13.09 -21.58 -25.60
N SER A 137 -13.59 -21.59 -24.37
CA SER A 137 -13.16 -22.58 -23.36
C SER A 137 -13.99 -23.88 -23.33
N THR A 138 -13.27 -25.01 -23.49
CA THR A 138 -13.78 -26.38 -23.71
C THR A 138 -14.08 -27.19 -22.43
N SER A 139 -13.91 -26.62 -21.22
CA SER A 139 -14.08 -27.34 -19.95
C SER A 139 -14.74 -26.47 -18.87
N LEU A 140 -15.92 -26.91 -18.41
CA LEU A 140 -16.77 -26.23 -17.41
C LEU A 140 -16.04 -25.97 -16.08
N ILE A 141 -15.07 -26.83 -15.71
CA ILE A 141 -14.39 -26.76 -14.42
C ILE A 141 -13.40 -25.58 -14.38
N ASP A 142 -12.70 -25.32 -15.47
CA ASP A 142 -11.76 -24.21 -15.56
C ASP A 142 -12.50 -22.87 -15.61
N TYR A 143 -13.65 -22.85 -16.31
CA TYR A 143 -14.57 -21.71 -16.28
C TYR A 143 -15.07 -21.39 -14.87
N ILE A 144 -15.53 -22.40 -14.11
CA ILE A 144 -16.00 -22.21 -12.73
C ILE A 144 -14.89 -21.70 -11.81
N ARG A 145 -13.65 -22.20 -11.99
CA ARG A 145 -12.51 -21.79 -11.16
C ARG A 145 -12.13 -20.33 -11.41
N GLU A 146 -12.08 -19.91 -12.68
CA GLU A 146 -11.78 -18.51 -13.04
C GLU A 146 -12.91 -17.57 -12.60
N LEU A 147 -14.16 -17.96 -12.80
CA LEU A 147 -15.32 -17.14 -12.43
C LEU A 147 -15.41 -16.93 -10.92
N LYS A 148 -15.06 -17.94 -10.13
CA LYS A 148 -14.94 -17.83 -8.66
C LYS A 148 -13.84 -16.82 -8.28
N SER A 149 -12.67 -16.91 -8.91
CA SER A 149 -11.56 -15.97 -8.68
C SER A 149 -11.96 -14.52 -8.98
N THR A 150 -12.66 -14.29 -10.10
CA THR A 150 -13.16 -12.96 -10.47
C THR A 150 -14.25 -12.46 -9.51
N CYS A 151 -15.17 -13.32 -9.07
CA CYS A 151 -16.17 -12.95 -8.07
C CYS A 151 -15.54 -12.58 -6.72
N ASP A 152 -14.50 -13.29 -6.30
CA ASP A 152 -13.77 -13.00 -5.07
C ASP A 152 -13.02 -11.66 -5.17
N GLN A 153 -12.46 -11.33 -6.34
CA GLN A 153 -11.85 -10.03 -6.62
C GLN A 153 -12.88 -8.89 -6.62
N LEU A 154 -14.05 -9.08 -7.22
CA LEU A 154 -15.15 -8.11 -7.23
C LEU A 154 -15.74 -7.86 -5.83
N ASN A 155 -15.81 -8.90 -5.00
CA ASN A 155 -16.16 -8.77 -3.59
C ASN A 155 -15.13 -7.95 -2.80
N ALA A 156 -13.84 -8.17 -3.06
CA ALA A 156 -12.76 -7.48 -2.37
C ALA A 156 -12.76 -5.95 -2.62
N ILE A 157 -13.25 -5.49 -3.78
CA ILE A 157 -13.39 -4.07 -4.11
C ILE A 157 -14.73 -3.45 -3.65
N GLY A 158 -15.51 -4.14 -2.81
CA GLY A 158 -16.76 -3.63 -2.26
C GLY A 158 -17.93 -3.54 -3.25
N ARG A 159 -17.81 -4.22 -4.40
CA ARG A 159 -18.90 -4.36 -5.40
C ARG A 159 -19.34 -5.82 -5.50
N PRO A 160 -20.07 -6.32 -4.48
CA PRO A 160 -20.48 -7.71 -4.48
C PRO A 160 -21.38 -8.02 -5.67
N VAL A 161 -21.03 -9.06 -6.43
CA VAL A 161 -21.86 -9.58 -7.52
C VAL A 161 -23.13 -10.15 -6.89
N ARG A 162 -24.27 -9.46 -7.08
CA ARG A 162 -25.58 -9.92 -6.61
C ARG A 162 -25.90 -11.30 -7.17
N ASP A 163 -26.39 -12.20 -6.31
CA ASP A 163 -26.62 -13.63 -6.60
C ASP A 163 -27.54 -13.88 -7.81
N GLN A 164 -28.39 -12.92 -8.19
CA GLN A 164 -29.24 -13.01 -9.38
C GLN A 164 -28.45 -13.07 -10.70
N ASN A 165 -27.17 -12.65 -10.71
CA ASN A 165 -26.28 -12.78 -11.88
C ASN A 165 -25.36 -14.02 -11.80
N LYS A 166 -25.40 -14.79 -10.71
CA LYS A 166 -24.68 -16.07 -10.59
C LYS A 166 -25.46 -17.25 -11.16
N VAL A 167 -26.71 -17.02 -11.57
CA VAL A 167 -27.58 -18.03 -12.15
C VAL A 167 -27.97 -17.61 -13.57
N PHE A 168 -27.24 -18.12 -14.55
CA PHE A 168 -27.77 -18.37 -15.89
C PHE A 168 -27.57 -19.88 -16.08
N GLY A 169 -28.61 -20.69 -15.93
CA GLY A 169 -29.59 -20.91 -17.00
C GLY A 169 -29.04 -22.04 -17.86
N PHE A 170 -29.49 -23.27 -17.57
CA PHE A 170 -29.15 -24.49 -18.31
C PHE A 170 -29.46 -24.35 -19.81
#